data_AF-X1KRN9-F1
#
_entry.id   AF-X1KRN9-F1
#
_cell.length_a   1.000
_cell.length_b   1.000
_cell.length_c   1.000
_cell.angle_alpha   90.00
_cell.angle_beta   90.00
_cell.angle_gamma   90.00
#
_symmetry.space_group_name_H-M   'P 1'
#
loop_
_entity.id
_entity.type
_entity.pdbx_description
1 polymer ?
#
loop_
_entity_poly.entity_id
_entity_poly.type
_entity_poly.pdbx_seq_one_letter_code
_entity_poly.pdbx_strand_id
1 'polypeptide(L)'
;FWLLVAFFIVLTVVIFSPMEYISISILFMAIPGIIFLLLGIALVVLATKSGLRGLLKKFLLITGAAPIGAVVSVILHNVFYGIFIHFFGADFWDRIGTSDEPVFFILAIIVCPIAFLVGVVGSIVLFIKRRRTA
;
A
#
# COMPACT_ATOMS: atom_id res chain seq x y z
N PHE A 1 -5.25 -11.83 7.38
CA PHE A 1 -3.79 -11.61 7.41
C PHE A 1 -3.12 -12.16 6.16
N TRP A 2 -3.08 -13.48 5.93
CA TRP A 2 -2.40 -14.06 4.75
C TRP A 2 -2.94 -13.58 3.40
N LEU A 3 -4.25 -13.31 3.30
CA LEU A 3 -4.82 -12.69 2.10
C LEU A 3 -4.18 -11.33 1.78
N LEU A 4 -3.89 -10.49 2.78
CA LEU A 4 -3.16 -9.23 2.53
C LEU A 4 -1.78 -9.49 1.93
N VAL A 5 -1.07 -10.51 2.43
CA VAL A 5 0.25 -10.88 1.90
C VAL A 5 0.14 -11.35 0.45
N ALA A 6 -0.83 -12.20 0.15
CA ALA A 6 -1.07 -12.69 -1.21
C ALA A 6 -1.39 -11.54 -2.18
N PHE A 7 -2.32 -10.65 -1.82
CA PHE A 7 -2.68 -9.50 -2.66
C PHE A 7 -1.52 -8.50 -2.80
N PHE A 8 -0.73 -8.29 -1.75
CA PHE A 8 0.48 -7.47 -1.83
C PHE A 8 1.48 -8.05 -2.84
N ILE A 9 1.73 -9.36 -2.82
CA ILE A 9 2.61 -10.03 -3.78
C ILE A 9 2.08 -9.87 -5.20
N VAL A 10 0.78 -10.12 -5.43
CA VAL A 10 0.14 -9.95 -6.74
C VAL A 10 0.34 -8.51 -7.24
N LEU A 11 0.02 -7.51 -6.43
CA LEU A 11 0.17 -6.10 -6.80
C LEU A 11 1.63 -5.73 -7.09
N THR A 12 2.57 -6.22 -6.28
CA THR A 12 4.01 -5.97 -6.48
C THR A 12 4.48 -6.58 -7.80
N VAL A 13 4.11 -7.83 -8.07
CA VAL A 13 4.47 -8.50 -9.33
C VAL A 13 3.91 -7.74 -10.52
N VAL A 14 2.65 -7.28 -10.45
CA VAL A 14 2.03 -6.51 -11.53
C VAL A 14 2.74 -5.17 -11.77
N ILE A 15 3.09 -4.43 -10.71
CA ILE A 15 3.76 -3.12 -10.81
C ILE A 15 5.17 -3.25 -11.40
N PHE A 16 5.91 -4.31 -11.04
CA PHE A 16 7.31 -4.49 -11.47
C PHE A 16 7.48 -5.43 -12.67
N SER A 17 6.40 -6.00 -13.21
CA SER A 17 6.46 -6.82 -14.42
C SER A 17 6.75 -5.95 -15.65
N PRO A 18 7.57 -6.41 -16.60
CA PRO A 18 7.76 -5.69 -17.86
C PRO A 18 6.43 -5.56 -18.60
N MET A 19 6.10 -4.33 -19.02
CA MET A 19 4.83 -3.98 -19.68
C MET A 19 4.57 -4.75 -20.98
N GLU A 20 5.61 -5.31 -21.61
CA GLU A 20 5.49 -6.11 -22.84
C GLU A 20 4.72 -7.42 -22.67
N TYR A 21 4.65 -7.97 -21.45
CA TYR A 21 4.07 -9.31 -21.22
C TYR A 21 2.63 -9.30 -20.73
N ILE A 22 2.08 -8.14 -20.35
CA ILE A 22 0.79 -8.08 -19.70
C ILE A 22 -0.04 -6.94 -20.28
N SER A 23 -1.08 -7.29 -21.06
CA SER A 23 -2.20 -6.41 -21.33
C SER A 23 -3.00 -6.21 -20.04
N ILE A 24 -2.47 -5.42 -19.11
CA ILE A 24 -3.08 -5.15 -17.81
C ILE A 24 -4.29 -4.26 -18.04
N SER A 25 -5.48 -4.86 -18.02
CA SER A 25 -6.71 -4.08 -17.93
C SER A 25 -6.68 -3.23 -16.66
N ILE A 26 -7.15 -1.98 -16.74
CA ILE A 26 -7.34 -1.10 -15.58
C ILE A 26 -8.11 -1.83 -14.47
N LEU A 27 -9.07 -2.68 -14.84
CA LEU A 27 -9.84 -3.50 -13.90
C LEU A 27 -8.97 -4.51 -13.14
N PHE A 28 -7.94 -5.05 -13.78
CA PHE A 28 -7.02 -6.01 -13.18
C PHE A 28 -6.11 -5.37 -12.12
N MET A 29 -5.86 -4.06 -12.17
CA MET A 29 -5.20 -3.35 -11.07
C MET A 29 -6.19 -2.85 -10.02
N ALA A 30 -7.34 -2.33 -10.45
CA ALA A 30 -8.33 -1.76 -9.57
C ALA A 30 -8.94 -2.79 -8.60
N ILE A 31 -9.30 -3.98 -9.09
CA ILE A 31 -9.97 -5.01 -8.27
C ILE A 31 -9.05 -5.51 -7.14
N PRO A 32 -7.81 -5.97 -7.39
CA PRO A 32 -6.89 -6.35 -6.33
C PRO A 32 -6.56 -5.19 -5.38
N GLY A 33 -6.44 -3.96 -5.89
CA GLY A 33 -6.22 -2.77 -5.06
C GLY A 33 -7.37 -2.49 -4.09
N ILE A 34 -8.61 -2.59 -4.55
CA ILE A 34 -9.81 -2.43 -3.72
C ILE A 34 -9.88 -3.54 -2.65
N ILE A 35 -9.61 -4.79 -3.03
CA ILE A 35 -9.60 -5.91 -2.08
C ILE A 35 -8.49 -5.68 -1.03
N PHE A 36 -7.31 -5.26 -1.45
CA PHE A 36 -6.18 -4.96 -0.57
C PHE A 36 -6.52 -3.86 0.45
N LEU A 37 -7.19 -2.78 0.00
CA LEU A 37 -7.72 -1.73 0.87
C LEU A 37 -8.71 -2.26 1.90
N LEU A 38 -9.73 -3.00 1.45
CA LEU A 38 -10.79 -3.51 2.33
C LEU A 38 -10.22 -4.47 3.38
N LEU A 39 -9.29 -5.34 2.99
CA LEU A 39 -8.59 -6.22 3.91
C LEU A 39 -7.72 -5.43 4.90
N GLY A 40 -7.11 -4.32 4.47
CA GLY A 40 -6.32 -3.44 5.32
C GLY A 40 -7.18 -2.78 6.41
N ILE A 41 -8.31 -2.20 6.01
CA ILE A 41 -9.32 -1.64 6.91
C ILE A 41 -9.81 -2.70 7.89
N ALA A 42 -10.18 -3.89 7.39
CA ALA A 42 -10.63 -4.99 8.23
C ALA A 42 -9.57 -5.38 9.27
N LEU A 43 -8.28 -5.44 8.88
CA LEU A 43 -7.20 -5.73 9.81
C LEU A 43 -7.02 -4.65 10.88
N VAL A 44 -7.12 -3.36 10.52
CA VAL A 44 -7.05 -2.25 11.50
C VAL A 44 -8.21 -2.34 12.49
N VAL A 45 -9.44 -2.56 12.01
CA VAL A 45 -10.63 -2.69 12.86
C VAL A 45 -10.51 -3.90 13.79
N LEU A 46 -10.07 -5.05 13.28
CA LEU A 46 -9.86 -6.24 14.10
C LEU A 46 -8.72 -6.04 15.10
N ALA A 47 -7.60 -5.44 14.71
CA ALA A 47 -6.46 -5.21 15.59
C ALA A 47 -6.79 -4.21 16.71
N THR A 48 -7.55 -3.15 16.41
CA THR A 48 -8.03 -2.19 17.42
C THR A 48 -9.00 -2.82 18.40
N LYS A 49 -9.97 -3.60 17.92
CA LYS A 49 -10.96 -4.32 18.75
C LYS A 49 -10.40 -5.54 19.46
N SER A 50 -9.29 -6.09 18.98
CA SER A 50 -8.63 -7.21 19.64
C SER A 50 -8.07 -6.76 21.00
N GLY A 51 -8.22 -7.60 22.02
CA GLY A 51 -7.58 -7.44 23.32
C GLY A 51 -6.05 -7.58 23.28
N LEU A 52 -5.45 -7.64 22.09
CA LEU A 52 -4.00 -7.63 21.90
C LEU A 52 -3.41 -6.33 22.44
N ARG A 53 -2.25 -6.44 23.07
CA ARG A 53 -1.49 -5.30 23.61
C ARG A 53 -0.03 -5.40 23.16
N GLY A 54 0.68 -4.30 23.29
CA GLY A 54 2.12 -4.23 23.01
C GLY A 54 2.45 -4.29 21.52
N LEU A 55 3.62 -4.85 21.22
CA LEU A 55 4.29 -4.69 19.93
C LEU A 55 3.59 -5.43 18.78
N LEU A 56 2.94 -6.57 19.06
CA LEU A 56 2.13 -7.31 18.08
C LEU A 56 0.96 -6.48 17.55
N LYS A 57 0.25 -5.75 18.43
CA LYS A 57 -0.85 -4.87 18.01
C LYS A 57 -0.33 -3.74 17.11
N LYS A 58 0.82 -3.14 17.44
CA LYS A 58 1.44 -2.10 16.61
C LYS A 58 1.76 -2.61 15.21
N PHE A 59 2.39 -3.79 15.09
CA PHE A 59 2.69 -4.35 13.76
C PHE A 59 1.44 -4.69 12.96
N LEU A 60 0.40 -5.27 13.57
CA LEU A 60 -0.86 -5.52 12.87
C LEU A 60 -1.54 -4.23 12.39
N LEU A 61 -1.47 -3.15 13.18
CA LEU A 61 -1.97 -1.84 12.77
C LEU A 61 -1.16 -1.27 11.60
N ILE A 62 0.17 -1.38 11.62
CA ILE A 62 1.02 -0.95 10.51
C ILE A 62 0.70 -1.76 9.24
N THR A 63 0.55 -3.09 9.34
CA THR A 63 0.16 -3.95 8.22
C THR A 63 -1.19 -3.57 7.64
N GLY A 64 -2.17 -3.20 8.46
CA GLY A 64 -3.49 -2.78 7.99
C GLY A 64 -3.53 -1.35 7.47
N ALA A 65 -2.73 -0.45 8.04
CA ALA A 65 -2.67 0.96 7.64
C ALA A 65 -1.92 1.18 6.32
N ALA A 66 -0.89 0.38 6.02
CA ALA A 66 -0.12 0.51 4.79
C ALA A 66 -0.96 0.37 3.48
N PRO A 67 -1.88 -0.60 3.33
CA PRO A 67 -2.82 -0.66 2.21
C PRO A 67 -3.69 0.60 2.07
N ILE A 68 -4.15 1.15 3.20
CA ILE A 68 -4.96 2.38 3.24
C ILE A 68 -4.11 3.56 2.75
N GLY A 69 -2.91 3.70 3.31
CA GLY A 69 -1.95 4.74 2.91
C GLY A 69 -1.58 4.65 1.44
N ALA A 70 -1.39 3.45 0.89
CA ALA A 70 -1.07 3.26 -0.52
C ALA A 70 -2.21 3.76 -1.42
N VAL A 71 -3.46 3.34 -1.17
CA VAL A 71 -4.61 3.77 -1.98
C VAL A 71 -4.89 5.27 -1.84
N VAL A 72 -4.81 5.80 -0.62
CA VAL A 72 -4.94 7.26 -0.39
C VAL A 72 -3.85 8.01 -1.16
N SER A 73 -2.62 7.52 -1.15
CA SER A 73 -1.51 8.15 -1.88
C SER A 73 -1.73 8.09 -3.40
N VAL A 74 -2.19 6.96 -3.96
CA VAL A 74 -2.54 6.89 -5.39
C VAL A 74 -3.64 7.90 -5.77
N ILE A 75 -4.66 8.06 -4.93
CA ILE A 75 -5.72 9.06 -5.17
C ILE A 75 -5.13 10.47 -5.11
N LEU A 76 -4.37 10.79 -4.06
CA LEU A 76 -3.79 12.11 -3.88
C LEU A 76 -2.78 12.46 -4.98
N HIS A 77 -1.98 11.49 -5.42
CA HIS A 77 -1.08 11.63 -6.56
C HIS A 77 -1.82 12.12 -7.81
N ASN A 78 -2.90 11.44 -8.20
CA ASN A 78 -3.69 11.82 -9.37
C ASN A 78 -4.41 13.16 -9.19
N VAL A 79 -4.94 13.42 -7.99
CA VAL A 79 -5.63 14.69 -7.68
C VAL A 79 -4.67 15.86 -7.79
N PHE A 80 -3.50 15.79 -7.14
CA PHE A 80 -2.51 16.87 -7.20
C PHE A 80 -1.88 16.97 -8.58
N TYR A 81 -1.55 15.85 -9.22
CA TYR A 81 -1.10 15.86 -10.62
C TYR A 81 -2.08 16.65 -11.50
N GLY A 82 -3.38 16.31 -11.44
CA GLY A 82 -4.46 16.95 -12.18
C GLY A 82 -4.66 18.43 -11.86
N ILE A 83 -4.67 18.79 -10.57
CA ILE A 83 -4.81 20.19 -10.13
C ILE A 83 -3.68 21.04 -10.70
N PHE A 84 -2.43 20.57 -10.60
CA PHE A 84 -1.29 21.34 -11.05
C PHE A 84 -1.27 21.52 -12.57
N ILE A 85 -1.57 20.48 -13.36
CA ILE A 85 -1.66 20.66 -14.82
C ILE A 85 -2.84 21.53 -15.24
N HIS A 86 -3.93 21.55 -14.47
CA HIS A 86 -5.09 22.40 -14.74
C HIS A 86 -4.76 23.89 -14.55
N PHE A 87 -4.04 24.24 -13.48
CA PHE A 87 -3.71 25.64 -13.17
C PHE A 87 -2.42 26.14 -13.83
N PHE A 88 -1.43 25.26 -14.03
CA PHE A 88 -0.11 25.65 -14.51
C PHE A 88 0.20 25.16 -15.93
N GLY A 89 -0.66 24.33 -16.54
CA GLY A 89 -0.47 23.79 -17.89
C GLY A 89 0.06 22.36 -17.91
N ALA A 90 -0.18 21.65 -19.03
CA ALA A 90 0.09 20.22 -19.18
C ALA A 90 1.58 19.84 -19.00
N ASP A 91 2.49 20.76 -19.32
CA ASP A 91 3.94 20.62 -19.23
C ASP A 91 4.50 20.98 -17.83
N PHE A 92 3.65 21.26 -16.84
CA PHE A 92 4.09 21.72 -15.51
C PHE A 92 5.14 20.81 -14.88
N TRP A 93 4.88 19.50 -14.81
CA TRP A 93 5.77 18.52 -14.16
C TRP A 93 7.10 18.34 -14.90
N ASP A 94 7.10 18.46 -16.22
CA ASP A 94 8.31 18.44 -17.04
C ASP A 94 9.17 19.69 -16.83
N ARG A 95 8.54 20.87 -16.76
CA ARG A 95 9.26 22.14 -16.54
C ARG A 95 9.98 22.20 -15.19
N ILE A 96 9.46 21.51 -14.18
CA ILE A 96 10.12 21.41 -12.86
C ILE A 96 11.02 20.17 -12.72
N GLY A 97 11.15 19.38 -13.79
CA GLY A 97 12.10 18.27 -13.88
C GLY A 97 11.70 16.99 -13.15
N THR A 98 10.44 16.81 -12.76
CA THR A 98 9.98 15.59 -12.07
C THR A 98 9.18 14.66 -12.96
N SER A 99 8.66 15.12 -14.11
CA SER A 99 7.77 14.41 -15.06
C SER A 99 6.44 13.88 -14.48
N ASP A 100 6.34 13.78 -13.16
CA ASP A 100 5.19 13.31 -12.43
C ASP A 100 5.13 13.95 -11.03
N GLU A 101 4.03 13.75 -10.30
CA GLU A 101 3.86 14.17 -8.90
C GLU A 101 4.66 13.21 -7.99
N PRO A 102 5.73 13.68 -7.33
CA PRO A 102 6.70 12.77 -6.70
C PRO A 102 6.30 12.33 -5.28
N VAL A 103 5.59 13.15 -4.52
CA VAL A 103 5.41 12.93 -3.07
C VAL A 103 4.49 11.75 -2.84
N PHE A 104 3.28 11.79 -3.40
CA PHE A 104 2.32 10.71 -3.19
C PHE A 104 2.67 9.47 -4.03
N PHE A 105 3.36 9.65 -5.16
CA PHE A 105 3.93 8.52 -5.90
C PHE A 105 4.93 7.73 -5.05
N ILE A 106 5.92 8.40 -4.44
CA ILE A 106 6.91 7.75 -3.56
C ILE A 106 6.22 7.13 -2.33
N LEU A 107 5.22 7.79 -1.76
CA LEU A 107 4.45 7.23 -0.66
C LEU A 107 3.74 5.93 -1.05
N ALA A 108 3.09 5.90 -2.22
CA ALA A 108 2.36 4.75 -2.72
C ALA A 108 3.26 3.56 -3.08
N ILE A 109 4.38 3.82 -3.77
CA ILE A 109 5.22 2.79 -4.39
C ILE A 109 6.38 2.34 -3.50
N ILE A 110 6.86 3.20 -2.59
CA ILE A 110 8.03 2.90 -1.75
C ILE A 110 7.64 2.84 -0.27
N VAL A 111 7.12 3.91 0.29
CA VAL A 111 6.94 4.03 1.75
C VAL A 111 5.89 3.06 2.27
N CYS A 112 4.71 3.00 1.65
CA CYS A 112 3.64 2.09 2.08
C CYS A 112 4.03 0.62 1.91
N PRO A 113 4.64 0.18 0.80
CA PRO A 113 5.15 -1.19 0.67
C PRO A 113 6.20 -1.57 1.72
N ILE A 114 7.15 -0.68 2.03
CA ILE A 114 8.13 -0.93 3.10
C ILE A 114 7.43 -1.04 4.46
N ALA A 115 6.52 -0.13 4.78
CA ALA A 115 5.74 -0.19 6.02
C ALA A 115 4.93 -1.49 6.12
N PHE A 116 4.32 -1.93 5.02
CA PHE A 116 3.60 -3.20 4.95
C PHE A 116 4.52 -4.38 5.27
N LEU A 117 5.69 -4.46 4.64
CA LEU A 117 6.69 -5.51 4.88
C LEU A 117 7.16 -5.53 6.34
N VAL A 118 7.50 -4.37 6.90
CA VAL A 118 7.89 -4.24 8.32
C VAL A 118 6.78 -4.76 9.24
N GLY A 119 5.52 -4.37 8.98
CA GLY A 119 4.37 -4.84 9.73
C GLY A 119 4.16 -6.36 9.62
N VAL A 120 4.26 -6.92 8.41
CA VAL A 120 4.06 -8.36 8.16
C VAL A 120 5.15 -9.18 8.86
N VAL A 121 6.43 -8.85 8.62
CA VAL A 121 7.56 -9.56 9.22
C VAL A 121 7.51 -9.48 10.74
N GLY A 122 7.29 -8.27 11.28
CA GLY A 122 7.16 -8.06 12.72
C GLY A 122 6.01 -8.86 13.35
N SER A 123 4.86 -8.92 12.68
CA SER A 123 3.70 -9.71 13.13
C SER A 123 4.01 -11.21 13.15
N ILE A 124 4.64 -11.74 12.09
CA ILE A 124 4.99 -13.17 11.97
C ILE A 124 6.00 -13.56 13.06
N VAL A 125 7.09 -12.80 13.21
CA VAL A 125 8.15 -13.09 14.19
C VAL A 125 7.59 -13.12 15.61
N LEU A 126 6.80 -12.12 16.00
CA LEU A 126 6.20 -12.07 17.34
C LEU A 126 5.17 -13.18 17.57
N PHE A 127 4.41 -13.53 16.55
CA PHE A 127 3.43 -14.61 16.65
C PHE A 127 4.10 -15.97 16.88
N ILE A 128 5.19 -16.25 16.15
CA ILE A 128 6.00 -17.46 16.33
C ILE A 128 6.65 -17.47 17.72
N LYS A 129 7.24 -16.34 18.15
CA LYS A 129 7.87 -16.23 19.48
C LYS A 129 6.86 -16.51 20.59
N ARG A 130 5.66 -15.94 20.52
CA ARG A 130 4.61 -16.12 21.53
C ARG A 130 4.13 -17.57 21.63
N ARG A 131 4.07 -18.31 20.52
CA ARG A 131 3.73 -19.74 20.51
C ARG A 131 4.79 -20.64 21.12
N ARG A 132 6.07 -20.24 21.10
CA ARG A 132 7.16 -21.02 21.70
C ARG A 132 7.26 -20.83 23.23
N THR A 133 6.74 -19.72 23.74
CA THR A 133 6.77 -19.36 25.16
C THR A 133 5.48 -19.69 25.92
N ALA A 134 4.47 -20.18 25.21
CA ALA A 134 3.19 -20.61 25.77
C ALA A 134 3.14 -22.15 25.80
#